data_AF-A0A6G0LZY7-F1
#
_entry.id   AF-A0A6G0LZY7-F1
#
_cell.length_a   1.000
_cell.length_b   1.000
_cell.length_c   1.000
_cell.angle_alpha   90.00
_cell.angle_beta   90.00
_cell.angle_gamma   90.00
#
_symmetry.space_group_name_H-M   'P 1'
#
loop_
_entity.id
_entity.type
_entity.pdbx_description
1 polymer ?
#
loop_
_entity_poly.entity_id
_entity_poly.type
_entity_poly.pdbx_seq_one_letter_code
_entity_poly.pdbx_strand_id
1 'polypeptide(L)'
;MSRAAEVVLRVRAYGQQGVEFSLSGPKSYERRGKATWCSILALILSSGALLSSVKWGVSFPSLVLVLVLGLVLAALAFWVFQATGNVIVEESMLVVPALGVKLSKKRRNGAATSKFVDLEKICGVAVNEAITFSNVVYSLVLMVEGQSDMVLPFETFRPRVTVLQEIYQETKRLLFPNDNVRKMQLPREVAPQPW
;
A
#
# COMPACT_ATOMS: atom_id res chain seq x y z
N MET A 1 -14.09 22.19 7.48
CA MET A 1 -12.76 21.60 7.20
C MET A 1 -12.81 20.12 7.55
N SER A 2 -12.94 19.27 6.53
CA SER A 2 -13.09 17.82 6.70
C SER A 2 -11.82 17.23 7.30
N ARG A 3 -11.91 16.54 8.44
CA ARG A 3 -10.82 15.72 9.01
C ARG A 3 -10.41 14.71 7.94
N ALA A 4 -9.37 15.03 7.18
CA ALA A 4 -8.75 14.13 6.24
C ALA A 4 -8.12 12.98 7.04
N ALA A 5 -8.93 11.94 7.26
CA ALA A 5 -8.55 10.55 7.17
C ALA A 5 -7.08 10.30 7.59
N GLU A 6 -6.81 10.42 8.89
CA GLU A 6 -5.48 10.45 9.48
C GLU A 6 -4.76 9.12 9.26
N VAL A 7 -3.60 9.14 8.60
CA VAL A 7 -2.71 7.99 8.49
C VAL A 7 -2.09 7.77 9.87
N VAL A 8 -2.30 6.58 10.44
CA VAL A 8 -1.82 6.25 11.78
C VAL A 8 -0.47 5.57 11.65
N LEU A 9 0.56 6.18 12.23
CA LEU A 9 1.87 5.55 12.44
C LEU A 9 1.81 4.67 13.69
N ARG A 10 2.18 3.41 13.55
CA ARG A 10 2.39 2.48 14.65
C ARG A 10 3.85 2.06 14.65
N VAL A 11 4.54 2.32 15.76
CA VAL A 11 5.92 1.88 15.97
C VAL A 11 5.90 0.69 16.93
N ARG A 12 6.60 -0.39 16.56
CA ARG A 12 6.79 -1.58 17.41
C ARG A 12 8.28 -1.86 17.54
N ALA A 13 8.80 -1.78 18.76
CA ALA A 13 10.17 -2.17 19.06
C ALA A 13 10.21 -3.65 19.49
N TYR A 14 11.07 -4.44 18.84
CA TYR A 14 11.32 -5.85 19.18
C TYR A 14 12.63 -5.96 20.00
N GLY A 15 12.76 -5.14 21.04
CA GLY A 15 13.98 -5.06 21.85
C GLY A 15 15.22 -4.68 21.02
N GLN A 16 16.29 -5.46 21.14
CA GLN A 16 17.53 -5.29 20.35
C GLN A 16 17.43 -5.84 18.92
N GLN A 17 16.36 -6.58 18.59
CA GLN A 17 16.24 -7.32 17.33
C GLN A 17 15.73 -6.45 16.18
N GLY A 18 15.14 -5.29 16.46
CA GLY A 18 14.73 -4.34 15.43
C GLY A 18 13.51 -3.50 15.79
N VAL A 19 13.20 -2.56 14.89
CA VAL A 19 12.08 -1.63 15.02
C VAL A 19 11.23 -1.69 13.76
N GLU A 20 9.92 -1.86 13.93
CA GLU A 20 8.93 -1.87 12.87
C GLU A 20 8.12 -0.58 12.87
N PHE A 21 8.10 0.08 11.72
CA PHE A 21 7.27 1.24 11.43
C PHE A 21 6.13 0.82 10.51
N SER A 22 4.89 0.85 10.99
CA SER A 22 3.71 0.51 10.20
C SER A 22 2.84 1.74 9.99
N LEU A 23 2.54 2.08 8.74
CA LEU A 23 1.56 3.07 8.37
C LEU A 23 0.27 2.37 7.97
N SER A 24 -0.80 2.72 8.67
CA SER A 24 -2.14 2.25 8.35
C SER A 24 -2.99 3.42 7.87
N GLY A 25 -3.65 3.23 6.73
CA GLY A 25 -4.58 4.21 6.21
C GLY A 25 -5.83 4.36 7.10
N PRO A 26 -6.52 5.50 7.01
CA PRO A 26 -7.85 5.67 7.60
C PRO A 26 -8.73 4.50 7.17
N LYS A 27 -9.51 3.97 8.13
CA LYS A 27 -10.46 2.89 7.89
C LYS A 27 -11.60 3.38 6.99
N SER A 28 -11.34 3.57 5.70
CA SER A 28 -12.34 3.63 4.63
C SER A 28 -12.94 2.23 4.40
N TYR A 29 -13.27 1.56 5.52
CA TYR A 29 -13.75 0.20 5.64
C TYR A 29 -15.28 0.19 5.63
N GLU A 30 -15.92 1.20 6.24
CA GLU A 30 -17.33 1.13 6.63
C GLU A 30 -18.31 1.50 5.51
N ARG A 31 -17.93 2.42 4.61
CA ARG A 31 -18.82 2.90 3.54
C ARG A 31 -19.02 1.87 2.41
N ARG A 32 -18.11 0.91 2.27
CA ARG A 32 -18.06 0.01 1.10
C ARG A 32 -18.56 -1.41 1.34
N GLY A 33 -18.55 -1.91 2.58
CA GLY A 33 -19.30 -3.12 2.93
C GLY A 33 -20.78 -2.97 2.55
N LYS A 34 -21.34 -1.76 2.75
CA LYS A 34 -22.69 -1.40 2.33
C LYS A 34 -22.88 -1.49 0.82
N ALA A 35 -21.97 -0.94 0.02
CA ALA A 35 -22.09 -0.97 -1.46
C ALA A 35 -22.00 -2.40 -2.02
N THR A 36 -21.10 -3.23 -1.51
CA THR A 36 -21.00 -4.64 -1.90
C THR A 36 -22.23 -5.43 -1.46
N TRP A 37 -22.76 -5.13 -0.27
CA TRP A 37 -24.01 -5.73 0.22
C TRP A 37 -25.22 -5.30 -0.64
N CYS A 38 -25.26 -4.04 -1.08
CA CYS A 38 -26.28 -3.54 -2.00
C CYS A 38 -26.21 -4.23 -3.37
N SER A 39 -25.02 -4.46 -3.93
CA SER A 39 -24.89 -5.21 -5.19
C SER A 39 -25.27 -6.67 -5.06
N ILE A 40 -24.95 -7.32 -3.93
CA ILE A 40 -25.37 -8.69 -3.64
C ILE A 40 -26.90 -8.75 -3.49
N LEU A 41 -27.50 -7.80 -2.77
CA LEU A 41 -28.96 -7.65 -2.67
C LEU A 41 -29.62 -7.45 -4.03
N ALA A 42 -29.05 -6.60 -4.89
CA ALA A 42 -29.57 -6.37 -6.25
C ALA A 42 -29.51 -7.65 -7.10
N LEU A 43 -28.43 -8.44 -7.00
CA LEU A 43 -28.32 -9.73 -7.67
C LEU A 43 -29.36 -10.74 -7.16
N ILE A 44 -29.57 -10.82 -5.84
CA ILE A 44 -30.59 -11.69 -5.23
C ILE A 44 -32.00 -11.26 -5.67
N LEU A 45 -32.29 -9.95 -5.70
CA LEU A 45 -33.58 -9.43 -6.17
C LEU A 45 -33.80 -9.72 -7.66
N SER A 46 -32.75 -9.62 -8.49
CA SER A 46 -32.84 -9.97 -9.92
C SER A 46 -33.05 -11.46 -10.17
N SER A 47 -32.46 -12.34 -9.35
CA SER A 47 -32.68 -13.80 -9.47
C SER A 47 -34.06 -14.22 -8.95
N GLY A 48 -34.57 -13.55 -7.91
CA GLY A 48 -35.95 -13.72 -7.45
C GLY A 48 -36.98 -13.33 -8.51
N ALA A 49 -36.71 -12.26 -9.28
CA ALA A 49 -37.55 -11.84 -10.39
C ALA A 49 -37.62 -12.91 -11.51
N LEU A 50 -36.48 -13.55 -11.83
CA LEU A 50 -36.43 -14.68 -12.78
C LEU A 50 -37.30 -15.87 -12.34
N LEU A 51 -37.21 -16.28 -11.07
CA LEU A 51 -37.98 -17.40 -10.53
C LEU A 51 -39.49 -17.11 -10.44
N SER A 52 -39.88 -15.86 -10.16
CA SER A 52 -41.29 -15.46 -10.16
C SER A 52 -41.89 -15.39 -11.58
N SER A 53 -41.08 -15.00 -12.57
CA SER A 53 -41.53 -14.88 -13.96
C SER A 53 -41.71 -16.25 -14.64
N VAL A 54 -40.89 -17.25 -14.29
CA VAL A 54 -41.05 -18.64 -14.76
C VAL A 54 -42.42 -19.24 -14.37
N LYS A 55 -43.05 -18.76 -13.28
CA LYS A 55 -44.41 -19.18 -12.89
C LYS A 55 -45.53 -18.48 -13.67
N TRP A 56 -45.24 -17.39 -14.37
CA TRP A 56 -46.21 -16.55 -15.08
C TRP A 56 -45.80 -16.45 -16.56
N GLY A 57 -46.06 -17.48 -17.35
CA GLY A 57 -45.81 -17.60 -18.81
C GLY A 57 -45.32 -16.35 -19.57
N VAL A 58 -44.08 -15.93 -19.35
CA VAL A 58 -43.46 -14.78 -20.01
C VAL A 58 -42.77 -15.22 -21.30
N SER A 59 -42.80 -14.35 -22.32
CA SER A 59 -42.23 -14.63 -23.64
C SER A 59 -40.70 -14.79 -23.61
N PHE A 60 -40.18 -15.75 -24.38
CA PHE A 60 -38.74 -16.04 -24.54
C PHE A 60 -37.78 -14.82 -24.62
N PRO A 61 -38.05 -13.73 -25.37
CA PRO A 61 -37.14 -12.58 -25.44
C PRO A 61 -36.94 -11.85 -24.11
N SER A 62 -37.96 -11.82 -23.24
CA SER A 62 -37.87 -11.18 -21.93
C SER A 62 -36.98 -11.95 -20.95
N LEU A 63 -36.96 -13.30 -21.02
CA LEU A 63 -36.07 -14.13 -20.21
C LEU A 63 -34.60 -13.95 -20.61
N VAL A 64 -34.33 -13.87 -21.92
CA VAL A 64 -32.98 -13.62 -22.44
C VAL A 64 -32.46 -12.26 -21.97
N LEU A 65 -33.30 -11.21 -22.02
CA LEU A 65 -32.93 -9.87 -21.56
C LEU A 65 -32.56 -9.85 -20.06
N VAL A 66 -33.32 -10.54 -19.21
CA VAL A 66 -33.05 -10.57 -17.76
C VAL A 66 -31.78 -11.37 -17.46
N LEU A 67 -31.51 -12.48 -18.18
CA LEU A 67 -30.25 -13.23 -18.04
C LEU A 67 -29.03 -12.41 -18.46
N VAL A 68 -29.12 -11.69 -19.59
CA VAL A 68 -28.05 -10.80 -20.06
C VAL A 68 -27.81 -9.67 -19.06
N LEU A 69 -28.87 -9.03 -18.55
CA LEU A 69 -28.76 -7.98 -17.54
C LEU A 69 -28.12 -8.50 -16.23
N GLY A 70 -28.50 -9.70 -15.80
CA GLY A 70 -27.90 -10.37 -14.63
C GLY A 70 -26.40 -10.64 -14.81
N LEU A 71 -25.99 -11.15 -15.97
CA LEU A 71 -24.58 -11.37 -16.30
C LEU A 71 -23.77 -10.07 -16.33
N VAL A 72 -24.31 -9.00 -16.92
CA VAL A 72 -23.67 -7.68 -16.95
C VAL A 72 -23.49 -7.12 -15.54
N LEU A 73 -24.51 -7.22 -14.68
CA LEU A 73 -24.43 -6.79 -13.28
C LEU A 73 -23.40 -7.63 -12.49
N ALA A 74 -23.34 -8.94 -12.71
CA ALA A 74 -22.35 -9.80 -12.08
C ALA A 74 -20.92 -9.47 -12.51
N ALA A 75 -20.70 -9.22 -13.81
CA ALA A 75 -19.40 -8.81 -14.34
C ALA A 75 -18.96 -7.46 -13.79
N LEU A 76 -19.88 -6.47 -13.72
CA LEU A 76 -19.62 -5.17 -13.10
C LEU A 76 -19.29 -5.31 -11.61
N ALA A 77 -20.02 -6.14 -10.86
CA ALA A 77 -19.75 -6.39 -9.45
C ALA A 77 -18.37 -7.04 -9.25
N PHE A 78 -18.01 -8.02 -10.07
CA PHE A 78 -16.70 -8.67 -10.03
C PHE A 78 -15.57 -7.70 -10.36
N TRP A 79 -15.75 -6.88 -11.40
CA TRP A 79 -14.76 -5.87 -11.79
C TRP A 79 -14.55 -4.83 -10.69
N VAL A 80 -15.63 -4.31 -10.10
CA VAL A 80 -15.56 -3.38 -8.96
C VAL A 80 -14.87 -4.03 -7.75
N PHE A 81 -15.17 -5.30 -7.46
CA PHE A 81 -14.55 -6.05 -6.37
C PHE A 81 -13.03 -6.18 -6.58
N GLN A 82 -12.60 -6.61 -7.76
CA GLN A 82 -11.18 -6.73 -8.13
C GLN A 82 -10.46 -5.38 -8.05
N ALA A 83 -11.04 -4.34 -8.68
CA ALA A 83 -10.46 -3.01 -8.71
C ALA A 83 -10.25 -2.43 -7.30
N THR A 84 -11.09 -2.81 -6.33
CA THR A 84 -10.92 -2.35 -4.94
C THR A 84 -10.08 -3.26 -4.06
N GLY A 85 -10.03 -4.56 -4.33
CA GLY A 85 -9.16 -5.48 -3.60
C GLY A 85 -7.67 -5.09 -3.70
N ASN A 86 -7.29 -4.41 -4.78
CA ASN A 86 -5.90 -4.02 -5.05
C ASN A 86 -5.40 -2.79 -4.28
N VAL A 87 -6.27 -2.13 -3.49
CA VAL A 87 -5.87 -0.97 -2.70
C VAL A 87 -4.98 -1.40 -1.53
N ILE A 88 -3.85 -0.71 -1.34
CA ILE A 88 -2.92 -0.93 -0.22
C ILE A 88 -3.53 -0.28 1.04
N VAL A 89 -3.63 -1.07 2.11
CA VAL A 89 -4.26 -0.66 3.39
C VAL A 89 -3.23 -0.44 4.49
N GLU A 90 -2.11 -1.13 4.41
CA GLU A 90 -1.02 -1.04 5.38
C GLU A 90 0.32 -1.21 4.66
N GLU A 91 1.27 -0.34 4.98
CA GLU A 91 2.69 -0.46 4.58
C GLU A 91 3.52 -0.52 5.86
N SER A 92 4.44 -1.47 5.96
CA SER A 92 5.35 -1.55 7.09
C SER A 92 6.81 -1.73 6.67
N MET A 93 7.69 -1.17 7.49
CA MET A 93 9.13 -1.23 7.35
C MET A 93 9.71 -1.73 8.67
N LEU A 94 10.23 -2.96 8.67
CA LEU A 94 10.96 -3.53 9.78
C LEU A 94 12.46 -3.38 9.54
N VAL A 95 13.12 -2.64 10.41
CA VAL A 95 14.57 -2.45 10.42
C VAL A 95 15.16 -3.44 11.41
N VAL A 96 15.97 -4.36 10.91
CA VAL A 96 16.68 -5.37 11.70
C VAL A 96 18.17 -5.00 11.72
N PRO A 97 18.72 -4.56 12.87
CA PRO A 97 20.14 -4.25 13.01
C PRO A 97 21.01 -5.42 12.54
N ALA A 98 22.13 -5.11 11.91
CA ALA A 98 23.08 -6.08 11.34
C ALA A 98 22.56 -6.99 10.19
N LEU A 99 21.25 -6.99 9.88
CA LEU A 99 20.68 -7.82 8.82
C LEU A 99 20.17 -7.00 7.64
N GLY A 100 19.42 -5.92 7.89
CA GLY A 100 18.87 -5.07 6.83
C GLY A 100 17.43 -4.64 7.09
N VAL A 101 16.67 -4.44 6.01
CA VAL A 101 15.32 -3.88 6.06
C VAL A 101 14.32 -4.81 5.37
N LYS A 102 13.25 -5.17 6.07
CA LYS A 102 12.09 -5.85 5.50
C LYS A 102 10.97 -4.86 5.25
N LEU A 103 10.53 -4.76 4.00
CA LEU A 103 9.37 -3.98 3.59
C LEU A 103 8.19 -4.92 3.41
N SER A 104 7.02 -4.52 3.90
CA SER A 104 5.79 -5.29 3.78
C SER A 104 4.65 -4.38 3.33
N LYS A 105 3.82 -4.88 2.41
CA LYS A 105 2.63 -4.20 1.94
C LYS A 105 1.45 -5.15 2.05
N LYS A 106 0.37 -4.68 2.67
CA LYS A 106 -0.87 -5.44 2.82
C LYS A 106 -1.97 -4.77 2.02
N ARG A 107 -2.57 -5.55 1.12
CA ARG A 107 -3.68 -5.15 0.29
C ARG A 107 -5.01 -5.43 0.99
N ARG A 108 -6.05 -4.75 0.53
CA ARG A 108 -7.41 -4.89 1.06
C ARG A 108 -7.98 -6.30 0.93
N ASN A 109 -7.61 -7.02 -0.13
CA ASN A 109 -7.99 -8.42 -0.32
C ASN A 109 -7.28 -9.40 0.64
N GLY A 110 -6.43 -8.90 1.54
CA GLY A 110 -5.66 -9.72 2.48
C GLY A 110 -4.31 -10.18 1.95
N ALA A 111 -4.02 -9.98 0.66
CA ALA A 111 -2.72 -10.32 0.09
C ALA A 111 -1.63 -9.46 0.75
N ALA A 112 -0.58 -10.12 1.21
CA ALA A 112 0.60 -9.46 1.77
C ALA A 112 1.81 -9.79 0.91
N THR A 113 2.57 -8.76 0.55
CA THR A 113 3.83 -8.91 -0.19
C THR A 113 4.96 -8.34 0.65
N SER A 114 6.03 -9.08 0.84
CA SER A 114 7.21 -8.61 1.55
C SER A 114 8.46 -8.68 0.69
N LYS A 115 9.28 -7.64 0.74
CA LYS A 115 10.60 -7.55 0.08
C LYS A 115 11.65 -7.32 1.16
N PHE A 116 12.70 -8.11 1.15
CA PHE A 116 13.84 -7.91 2.04
C PHE A 116 15.00 -7.26 1.28
N VAL A 117 15.63 -6.28 1.90
CA VAL A 117 16.82 -5.61 1.40
C VAL A 117 17.93 -5.84 2.41
N ASP A 118 18.97 -6.55 1.97
CA ASP A 118 20.13 -6.87 2.78
C ASP A 118 20.88 -5.60 3.17
N LEU A 119 21.35 -5.54 4.43
CA LEU A 119 22.20 -4.47 4.92
C LEU A 119 23.37 -4.26 3.99
N GLU A 120 24.04 -5.31 3.52
CA GLU A 120 25.22 -5.22 2.66
C GLU A 120 24.96 -4.42 1.37
N LYS A 121 23.73 -4.48 0.85
CA LYS A 121 23.35 -3.75 -0.36
C LYS A 121 22.88 -2.33 -0.06
N ILE A 122 22.54 -1.98 1.17
CA ILE A 122 22.07 -0.63 1.51
C ILE A 122 23.27 0.31 1.64
N CYS A 123 23.43 1.22 0.68
CA CYS A 123 24.48 2.24 0.69
C CYS A 123 24.13 3.40 1.62
N GLY A 124 22.85 3.74 1.70
CA GLY A 124 22.38 4.84 2.51
C GLY A 124 20.86 4.93 2.60
N VAL A 125 20.41 5.78 3.51
CA VAL A 125 19.01 6.17 3.66
C VAL A 125 18.95 7.68 3.51
N ALA A 126 17.93 8.18 2.81
CA ALA A 126 17.69 9.61 2.70
C ALA A 126 16.19 9.91 2.73
N VAL A 127 15.86 11.15 3.04
CA VAL A 127 14.52 11.70 2.80
C VAL A 127 14.62 12.45 1.48
N ASN A 128 13.97 11.93 0.45
CA ASN A 128 13.90 12.56 -0.85
C ASN A 128 12.77 13.60 -0.88
N GLU A 129 13.06 14.77 -1.43
CA GLU A 129 12.12 15.86 -1.66
C GLU A 129 11.92 16.03 -3.16
N ALA A 130 10.71 15.74 -3.64
CA ALA A 130 10.34 15.91 -5.04
C ALA A 130 9.48 17.17 -5.18
N ILE A 131 9.99 18.16 -5.91
CA ILE A 131 9.28 19.40 -6.21
C ILE A 131 8.51 19.20 -7.50
N THR A 132 7.18 19.26 -7.41
CA THR A 132 6.27 19.32 -8.55
C THR A 132 5.87 20.77 -8.79
N PHE A 133 5.24 21.08 -9.92
CA PHE A 133 4.78 22.42 -10.28
C PHE A 133 4.01 23.16 -9.16
N SER A 134 3.18 22.45 -8.39
CA SER A 134 2.32 23.04 -7.35
C SER A 134 2.48 22.43 -5.96
N ASN A 135 3.30 21.39 -5.81
CA ASN A 135 3.38 20.61 -4.58
C ASN A 135 4.79 20.09 -4.33
N VAL A 136 5.12 19.92 -3.05
CA VAL A 136 6.34 19.25 -2.62
C VAL A 136 5.97 17.91 -2.00
N VAL A 137 6.60 16.85 -2.47
CA VAL A 137 6.34 15.47 -2.03
C VAL A 137 7.59 14.91 -1.36
N TYR A 138 7.46 14.56 -0.08
CA TYR A 138 8.52 13.93 0.70
C TYR A 138 8.36 12.42 0.71
N SER A 139 9.46 11.69 0.53
CA SER A 139 9.50 10.23 0.54
C SER A 139 10.77 9.73 1.22
N LEU A 140 10.66 8.73 2.09
CA LEU A 140 11.84 7.99 2.57
C LEU A 140 12.37 7.11 1.44
N VAL A 141 13.68 7.13 1.21
CA VAL A 141 14.33 6.33 0.18
C VAL A 141 15.51 5.55 0.77
N LEU A 142 15.64 4.30 0.33
CA LEU A 142 16.79 3.44 0.58
C LEU A 142 17.59 3.35 -0.72
N MET A 143 18.86 3.74 -0.67
CA MET A 143 19.79 3.59 -1.77
C MET A 143 20.42 2.21 -1.70
N VAL A 144 20.27 1.43 -2.77
CA VAL A 144 20.69 0.03 -2.81
C VAL A 144 21.70 -0.17 -3.93
N GLU A 145 22.86 -0.74 -3.61
CA GLU A 145 23.92 -1.06 -4.56
C GLU A 145 23.41 -2.04 -5.64
N GLY A 146 23.73 -1.73 -6.89
CA GLY A 146 23.30 -2.52 -8.05
C GLY A 146 21.82 -2.36 -8.43
N GLN A 147 21.09 -1.42 -7.83
CA GLN A 147 19.77 -0.99 -8.29
C GLN A 147 19.84 0.48 -8.73
N SER A 148 19.43 0.76 -9.96
CA SER A 148 19.31 2.14 -10.47
C SER A 148 18.23 2.91 -9.71
N ASP A 149 17.16 2.20 -9.33
CA ASP A 149 15.99 2.80 -8.71
C ASP A 149 16.09 2.72 -7.19
N MET A 150 15.79 3.84 -6.53
CA MET A 150 15.71 3.88 -5.07
C MET A 150 14.52 3.08 -4.56
N VAL A 151 14.68 2.39 -3.44
CA VAL A 151 13.61 1.62 -2.82
C VAL A 151 12.83 2.50 -1.86
N LEU A 152 11.52 2.66 -2.08
CA LEU A 152 10.62 3.45 -1.23
C LEU A 152 9.88 2.54 -0.23
N PRO A 153 10.11 2.68 1.08
CA PRO A 153 9.38 1.91 2.10
C PRO A 153 7.88 2.24 2.17
N PHE A 154 7.54 3.51 1.96
CA PHE A 154 6.17 4.04 2.08
C PHE A 154 5.74 4.71 0.77
N GLU A 155 5.65 3.92 -0.29
CA GLU A 155 5.34 4.40 -1.64
C GLU A 155 3.91 4.98 -1.74
N THR A 156 2.96 4.37 -1.02
CA THR A 156 1.53 4.70 -1.10
C THR A 156 1.13 5.76 -0.09
N PHE A 157 1.49 5.59 1.18
CA PHE A 157 0.98 6.45 2.26
C PHE A 157 1.64 7.82 2.35
N ARG A 158 2.88 7.97 1.86
CA ARG A 158 3.65 9.22 1.81
C ARG A 158 3.39 10.13 3.03
N PRO A 159 3.80 9.71 4.23
CA PRO A 159 3.51 10.43 5.45
C PRO A 159 4.18 11.81 5.45
N ARG A 160 3.77 12.67 6.39
CA ARG A 160 4.33 14.02 6.53
C ARG A 160 5.84 13.97 6.83
N VAL A 161 6.55 15.03 6.44
CA VAL A 161 8.00 15.15 6.63
C VAL A 161 8.44 14.95 8.08
N THR A 162 7.65 15.40 9.06
CA THR A 162 7.94 15.22 10.48
C THR A 162 8.02 13.75 10.88
N VAL A 163 7.10 12.92 10.36
CA VAL A 163 7.09 11.46 10.59
C VAL A 163 8.25 10.80 9.83
N LEU A 164 8.49 11.21 8.59
CA LEU A 164 9.62 10.69 7.80
C LEU A 164 10.97 10.96 8.47
N GLN A 165 11.13 12.14 9.09
CA GLN A 165 12.35 12.54 9.78
C GLN A 165 12.60 11.67 11.02
N GLU A 166 11.56 11.38 11.80
CA GLU A 166 11.65 10.47 12.96
C GLU A 166 12.06 9.06 12.51
N ILE A 167 11.37 8.51 11.49
CA ILE A 167 11.70 7.20 10.93
C ILE A 167 13.12 7.18 10.37
N TYR A 168 13.55 8.25 9.69
CA TYR A 168 14.89 8.39 9.15
C TYR A 168 15.96 8.35 10.24
N GLN A 169 15.78 9.13 11.32
CA GLN A 169 16.75 9.19 12.42
C GLN A 169 16.92 7.84 13.10
N GLU A 170 15.82 7.15 13.38
CA GLU A 170 15.86 5.81 13.97
C GLU A 170 16.44 4.77 13.02
N THR A 171 16.03 4.78 11.74
CA THR A 171 16.58 3.87 10.73
C THR A 171 18.09 4.08 10.56
N LYS A 172 18.54 5.34 10.50
CA LYS A 172 19.96 5.68 10.41
C LYS A 172 20.73 5.17 11.61
N ARG A 173 20.21 5.39 12.82
CA ARG A 173 20.82 4.92 14.07
C ARG A 173 20.98 3.40 14.10
N LEU A 174 19.98 2.66 13.62
CA LEU A 174 19.96 1.20 13.65
C LEU A 174 20.83 0.57 12.55
N LEU A 175 20.84 1.13 11.34
CA LEU A 175 21.61 0.59 10.21
C LEU A 175 23.07 1.05 10.21
N PHE A 176 23.34 2.27 10.67
CA PHE A 176 24.65 2.91 10.65
C PHE A 176 24.99 3.53 12.02
N PRO A 177 25.16 2.71 13.07
CA PRO A 177 25.59 3.21 14.37
C PRO A 177 27.00 3.81 14.28
N ASN A 178 27.27 4.84 15.11
CA ASN A 178 28.47 5.67 15.03
C ASN A 178 29.81 4.93 15.19
N ASP A 179 29.79 3.73 15.76
CA ASP A 179 30.99 2.92 16.03
C ASP A 179 31.31 1.92 14.90
N ASN A 180 30.47 1.84 13.86
CA ASN A 180 30.70 0.92 12.74
C ASN A 180 31.67 1.50 11.70
N VAL A 181 32.49 0.61 11.12
CA VAL A 181 33.32 0.84 9.92
C VAL A 181 32.49 1.38 8.74
N ARG A 182 31.17 1.18 8.78
CA ARG A 182 30.23 1.47 7.70
C ARG A 182 29.57 2.84 7.89
N LYS A 183 30.00 3.80 7.07
CA LYS A 183 29.33 5.11 6.92
C LYS A 183 28.36 5.06 5.75
N MET A 184 27.32 5.89 5.80
CA MET A 184 26.50 6.15 4.62
C MET A 184 27.40 6.63 3.49
N GLN A 185 27.35 5.94 2.35
CA GLN A 185 28.05 6.33 1.14
C GLN A 185 27.01 6.39 0.04
N LEU A 186 27.02 7.48 -0.74
CA LEU A 186 26.22 7.53 -1.95
C LEU A 186 26.77 6.49 -2.93
N PRO A 187 25.93 5.74 -3.65
CA PRO A 187 26.39 4.93 -4.77
C PRO A 187 27.24 5.81 -5.71
N ARG A 188 28.35 5.26 -6.23
CA ARG A 188 29.30 6.03 -7.07
C ARG A 188 28.65 6.64 -8.31
N GLU A 189 27.57 6.03 -8.78
CA GLU A 189 26.76 6.50 -9.91
C GLU A 189 25.94 7.76 -9.58
N VAL A 190 25.58 7.95 -8.32
CA VAL A 190 24.76 9.07 -7.84
C VAL A 190 25.61 10.18 -7.21
N ALA A 191 26.79 9.83 -6.69
CA ALA A 191 27.69 10.80 -6.08
C ALA A 191 28.17 11.83 -7.12
N PRO A 192 28.11 13.15 -6.82
CA PRO A 192 28.69 14.16 -7.69
C PRO A 192 30.20 13.91 -7.79
N GLN A 193 30.71 13.86 -9.02
CA GLN A 193 32.14 13.68 -9.26
C GLN A 193 32.89 14.91 -8.73
N PRO A 194 34.00 14.73 -7.99
CA PRO A 194 34.81 15.86 -7.56
C PRO A 194 35.37 16.57 -8.79
N TRP A 195 35.22 17.90 -8.79
CA TRP A 195 35.69 18.82 -9.83
C TRP A 195 37.22 18.86 -9.91
#